data_AF-A0A497S6E9-F1
#
_entry.id   AF-A0A497S6E9-F1
#
_cell.length_a   1.000
_cell.length_b   1.000
_cell.length_c   1.000
_cell.angle_alpha   90.00
_cell.angle_beta   90.00
_cell.angle_gamma   90.00
#
_symmetry.space_group_name_H-M   'P 1'
#
loop_
_entity.id
_entity.type
_entity.pdbx_description
1 polymer ?
#
loop_
_entity_poly.entity_id
_entity_poly.type
_entity_poly.pdbx_seq_one_letter_code
_entity_poly.pdbx_strand_id
1 'polypeptide(L)'
;MLSESDIDKAIAWGEKNKFNMSNLLSKYAYPNYSIGYEHVIVYTPYLKLALLAAKRAREYRRITDEEIDSIVTSNEIEFRVKIYGDTTEFAENVAAVIKLRGEIIHPNKTIIDKAPATTDFWPNSPKYFAVNSYIFDCYDRIRDRIIVFEVIKLTGRKTYEIDMRNYK
;
A
#
# COMPACT_ATOMS: atom_id res chain seq x y z
N MET A 1 0.47 6.99 16.16
CA MET A 1 1.41 8.15 16.07
C MET A 1 2.89 7.71 16.02
N LEU A 2 3.68 8.31 15.12
CA LEU A 2 5.14 8.14 14.99
C LEU A 2 5.89 8.99 16.02
N SER A 3 7.06 8.55 16.48
CA SER A 3 7.94 9.39 17.31
C SER A 3 8.76 10.36 16.44
N GLU A 4 9.30 11.43 17.04
CA GLU A 4 10.22 12.35 16.34
C GLU A 4 11.41 11.60 15.71
N SER A 5 11.97 10.63 16.43
CA SER A 5 13.06 9.80 15.90
C SER A 5 12.63 8.96 14.69
N ASP A 6 11.38 8.49 14.63
CA ASP A 6 10.87 7.74 13.48
C ASP A 6 10.62 8.66 12.28
N ILE A 7 10.16 9.89 12.53
CA ILE A 7 9.99 10.93 11.51
C ILE A 7 11.33 11.22 10.84
N ASP A 8 12.37 11.50 11.62
CA ASP A 8 13.72 11.78 11.11
C ASP A 8 14.28 10.61 10.29
N LYS A 9 14.11 9.37 10.79
CA LYS A 9 14.55 8.16 10.08
C LYS A 9 13.80 7.96 8.77
N ALA A 10 12.48 8.17 8.76
CA ALA A 10 11.67 8.05 7.56
C ALA A 10 12.12 9.06 6.50
N ILE A 11 12.33 10.32 6.89
CA ILE A 11 12.82 11.38 6.01
C ILE A 11 14.20 11.01 5.46
N ALA A 12 15.18 10.73 6.32
CA ALA A 12 16.53 10.40 5.90
C ALA A 12 16.57 9.15 4.99
N TRP A 13 15.75 8.15 5.28
CA TRP A 13 15.63 6.96 4.43
C TRP A 13 15.01 7.27 3.07
N GLY A 14 13.98 8.12 3.04
CA GLY A 14 13.36 8.63 1.81
C GLY A 14 14.35 9.39 0.94
N GLU A 15 15.03 10.39 1.50
CA GLU A 15 16.00 11.22 0.80
C GLU A 15 17.14 10.39 0.19
N LYS A 16 17.64 9.39 0.94
CA LYS A 16 18.66 8.44 0.47
C LYS A 16 18.18 7.62 -0.74
N ASN A 17 16.88 7.38 -0.88
CA ASN A 17 16.29 6.57 -1.95
C ASN A 17 15.54 7.42 -3.01
N LYS A 18 15.80 8.72 -3.10
CA LYS A 18 15.09 9.65 -4.04
C LYS A 18 15.08 9.24 -5.52
N PHE A 19 16.07 8.44 -5.96
CA PHE A 19 16.15 7.90 -7.32
C PHE A 19 15.81 6.41 -7.43
N ASN A 20 15.53 5.74 -6.32
CA ASN A 20 15.17 4.32 -6.30
C ASN A 20 14.02 4.07 -5.33
N MET A 21 12.82 4.47 -5.74
CA MET A 21 11.60 4.28 -4.95
C MET A 21 11.25 2.80 -4.75
N SER A 22 11.69 1.91 -5.66
CA SER A 22 11.44 0.48 -5.56
C SER A 22 12.09 -0.13 -4.31
N ASN A 23 13.24 0.38 -3.89
CA ASN A 23 13.87 -0.02 -2.62
C ASN A 23 13.00 0.31 -1.39
N LEU A 24 12.19 1.37 -1.45
CA LEU A 24 11.26 1.71 -0.38
C LEU A 24 10.05 0.76 -0.43
N LEU A 25 9.42 0.67 -1.60
CA LEU A 25 8.17 -0.08 -1.80
C LEU A 25 8.34 -1.59 -1.56
N SER A 26 9.45 -2.17 -1.99
CA SER A 26 9.70 -3.62 -1.85
C SER A 26 9.74 -4.08 -0.39
N LYS A 27 10.20 -3.24 0.54
CA LYS A 27 10.19 -3.55 1.99
C LYS A 27 8.80 -3.54 2.60
N TYR A 28 7.84 -2.89 1.94
CA TYR A 28 6.45 -2.78 2.38
C TYR A 28 5.52 -3.68 1.58
N ALA A 29 6.06 -4.54 0.72
CA ALA A 29 5.30 -5.50 -0.05
C ALA A 29 5.08 -6.82 0.71
N TYR A 30 3.97 -7.49 0.43
CA TYR A 30 3.62 -8.80 0.97
C TYR A 30 2.80 -9.62 -0.04
N PRO A 31 3.02 -10.95 -0.17
CA PRO A 31 4.10 -11.73 0.44
C PRO A 31 5.47 -11.45 -0.21
N ASN A 32 5.52 -11.08 -1.48
CA ASN A 32 6.75 -10.73 -2.19
C ASN A 32 6.50 -9.64 -3.25
N TYR A 33 7.46 -8.73 -3.45
CA TYR A 33 7.45 -7.77 -4.56
C TYR A 33 8.04 -8.41 -5.82
N SER A 34 7.24 -9.21 -6.54
CA SER A 34 7.67 -9.90 -7.76
C SER A 34 6.76 -9.63 -8.95
N ILE A 35 7.37 -9.54 -10.14
CA ILE A 35 6.65 -9.46 -11.42
C ILE A 35 5.86 -10.75 -11.62
N GLY A 36 4.62 -10.63 -12.12
CA GLY A 36 3.73 -11.78 -12.34
C GLY A 36 2.95 -12.27 -11.12
N TYR A 37 3.20 -11.71 -9.92
CA TYR A 37 2.49 -12.11 -8.71
C TYR A 37 1.67 -10.96 -8.11
N GLU A 38 0.49 -11.34 -7.64
CA GLU A 38 -0.34 -10.48 -6.80
C GLU A 38 0.33 -10.25 -5.45
N HIS A 39 0.51 -8.98 -5.14
CA HIS A 39 1.08 -8.53 -3.87
C HIS A 39 0.31 -7.31 -3.37
N VAL A 40 0.48 -7.07 -2.09
CA VAL A 40 -0.06 -5.91 -1.38
C VAL A 40 1.12 -5.07 -0.93
N ILE A 41 1.08 -3.77 -1.20
CA ILE A 41 2.02 -2.81 -0.61
C ILE A 41 1.28 -2.07 0.50
N VAL A 42 1.86 -2.08 1.69
CA VAL A 42 1.29 -1.51 2.91
C VAL A 42 1.84 -0.10 3.10
N TYR A 43 1.03 0.91 2.81
CA TYR A 43 1.39 2.32 2.95
C TYR A 43 1.04 2.82 4.35
N THR A 44 1.97 2.60 5.28
CA THR A 44 1.91 3.17 6.64
C THR A 44 2.31 4.65 6.62
N PRO A 45 1.99 5.43 7.67
CA PRO A 45 2.47 6.81 7.81
C PRO A 45 4.00 6.94 7.63
N TYR A 46 4.78 5.99 8.12
CA TYR A 46 6.23 6.00 7.94
C TYR A 46 6.64 5.86 6.47
N LEU A 47 6.06 4.90 5.74
CA LEU A 47 6.34 4.76 4.31
C LEU A 47 5.85 5.99 3.53
N LYS A 48 4.65 6.51 3.82
CA LYS A 48 4.11 7.72 3.19
C LYS A 48 5.07 8.90 3.37
N LEU A 49 5.60 9.07 4.58
CA LEU A 49 6.58 10.11 4.90
C LEU A 49 7.89 9.90 4.14
N ALA A 50 8.44 8.68 4.12
CA ALA A 50 9.66 8.37 3.37
C ALA A 50 9.49 8.58 1.85
N LEU A 51 8.36 8.19 1.27
CA LEU A 51 8.04 8.41 -0.14
C LEU A 51 7.91 9.91 -0.46
N LEU A 52 7.28 10.68 0.43
CA LEU A 52 7.15 12.13 0.27
C LEU A 52 8.53 12.80 0.35
N ALA A 53 9.35 12.46 1.35
CA ALA A 53 10.72 12.97 1.48
C ALA A 53 11.57 12.63 0.25
N ALA A 54 11.50 11.39 -0.25
CA ALA A 54 12.16 10.97 -1.49
C ALA A 54 11.75 11.84 -2.68
N LYS A 55 10.44 12.08 -2.85
CA LYS A 55 9.90 12.95 -3.90
C LYS A 55 10.43 14.39 -3.76
N ARG A 56 10.39 14.96 -2.55
CA ARG A 56 10.82 16.35 -2.30
C ARG A 56 12.32 16.53 -2.52
N ALA A 57 13.14 15.58 -2.07
CA ALA A 57 14.57 15.60 -2.33
C ALA A 57 14.94 15.47 -3.81
N ARG A 58 14.11 14.81 -4.62
CA ARG A 58 14.26 14.77 -6.09
C ARG A 58 13.92 16.12 -6.73
N GLU A 59 13.00 16.87 -6.12
CA GLU A 59 12.63 18.25 -6.47
C GLU A 59 13.61 19.30 -5.89
N TYR A 60 14.73 18.86 -5.28
CA TYR A 60 15.72 19.72 -4.61
C TYR A 60 15.15 20.59 -3.48
N ARG A 61 14.09 20.11 -2.81
CA ARG A 61 13.52 20.79 -1.64
C ARG A 61 13.40 19.87 -0.44
N ARG A 62 13.33 20.47 0.74
CA ARG A 62 12.98 19.78 1.98
C ARG A 62 11.47 19.59 2.07
N ILE A 63 11.05 18.56 2.80
CA ILE A 63 9.68 18.44 3.27
C ILE A 63 9.39 19.54 4.30
N THR A 64 8.16 20.07 4.33
CA THR A 64 7.75 21.09 5.31
C THR A 64 7.10 20.45 6.54
N ASP A 65 7.05 21.19 7.65
CA ASP A 65 6.40 20.72 8.88
C ASP A 65 4.91 20.42 8.65
N GLU A 66 4.22 21.27 7.88
CA GLU A 66 2.82 21.06 7.49
C GLU A 66 2.62 19.74 6.71
N GLU A 67 3.56 19.39 5.83
CA GLU A 67 3.55 18.13 5.10
C GLU A 67 3.78 16.93 6.03
N ILE A 68 4.69 17.07 7.00
CA ILE A 68 4.94 16.04 8.02
C ILE A 68 3.67 15.85 8.87
N ASP A 69 3.12 16.93 9.41
CA ASP A 69 1.93 16.95 10.26
C ASP A 69 0.74 16.29 9.59
N SER A 70 0.52 16.56 8.30
CA SER A 70 -0.58 15.95 7.53
C SER A 70 -0.50 14.42 7.46
N ILE A 71 0.71 13.84 7.57
CA ILE A 71 0.93 12.39 7.52
C ILE A 71 0.93 11.79 8.93
N VAL A 72 1.60 12.42 9.90
CA VAL A 72 1.82 11.83 11.23
C VAL A 72 0.58 11.90 12.13
N THR A 73 -0.29 12.89 11.89
CA THR A 73 -1.58 13.03 12.59
C THR A 73 -2.68 12.18 11.96
N SER A 74 -2.46 11.68 10.74
CA SER A 74 -3.40 10.81 10.05
C SER A 74 -3.42 9.40 10.67
N ASN A 75 -4.61 8.91 10.96
CA ASN A 75 -4.84 7.52 11.33
C ASN A 75 -5.11 6.62 10.10
N GLU A 76 -4.82 7.13 8.90
CA GLU A 76 -5.02 6.40 7.66
C GLU A 76 -3.87 5.46 7.31
N ILE A 77 -4.24 4.22 6.98
CA ILE A 77 -3.39 3.25 6.29
C ILE A 77 -3.95 2.97 4.90
N GLU A 78 -3.08 2.79 3.92
CA GLU A 78 -3.48 2.40 2.56
C GLU A 78 -2.87 1.03 2.21
N PHE A 79 -3.68 0.16 1.60
CA PHE A 79 -3.24 -1.09 1.01
C PHE A 79 -3.37 -0.97 -0.50
N ARG A 80 -2.26 -0.97 -1.22
CA ARG A 80 -2.25 -1.03 -2.68
C ARG A 80 -2.11 -2.47 -3.14
N VAL A 81 -3.08 -2.95 -3.89
CA VAL A 81 -3.15 -4.35 -4.29
C VAL A 81 -2.94 -4.43 -5.80
N LYS A 82 -1.86 -5.11 -6.21
CA LYS A 82 -1.71 -5.53 -7.60
C LYS A 82 -2.58 -6.77 -7.82
N ILE A 83 -3.53 -6.65 -8.73
CA ILE A 83 -4.52 -7.69 -9.06
C ILE A 83 -4.48 -8.03 -10.55
N TYR A 84 -4.93 -9.23 -10.90
CA TYR A 84 -4.95 -9.75 -12.27
C TYR A 84 -6.34 -10.19 -12.72
N GLY A 85 -6.60 -10.08 -14.02
CA GLY A 85 -7.86 -10.52 -14.64
C GLY A 85 -7.78 -10.60 -16.16
N ASP A 86 -8.86 -11.10 -16.76
CA ASP A 86 -8.94 -11.39 -18.21
C ASP A 86 -9.76 -10.39 -19.02
N THR A 87 -10.46 -9.48 -18.35
CA THR A 87 -11.21 -8.37 -18.96
C THR A 87 -10.62 -7.04 -18.51
N THR A 88 -10.95 -5.94 -19.19
CA THR A 88 -10.51 -4.60 -18.82
C THR A 88 -11.26 -4.02 -17.62
N GLU A 89 -12.41 -4.58 -17.26
CA GLU A 89 -13.28 -4.11 -16.18
C GLU A 89 -13.11 -4.91 -14.88
N PHE A 90 -12.22 -5.91 -14.86
CA PHE A 90 -12.10 -6.85 -13.74
C PHE A 90 -11.81 -6.14 -12.40
N ALA A 91 -11.07 -5.03 -12.45
CA ALA A 91 -10.62 -4.28 -11.27
C ALA A 91 -11.78 -3.62 -10.50
N GLU A 92 -12.90 -3.32 -11.18
CA GLU A 92 -14.07 -2.68 -10.57
C GLU A 92 -14.82 -3.61 -9.61
N ASN A 93 -14.68 -4.92 -9.80
CA ASN A 93 -15.37 -5.95 -9.01
C ASN A 93 -14.47 -6.53 -7.90
N VAL A 94 -13.46 -5.77 -7.47
CA VAL A 94 -12.54 -6.19 -6.41
C VAL A 94 -12.70 -5.33 -5.17
N ALA A 95 -13.18 -5.93 -4.10
CA ALA A 95 -13.28 -5.31 -2.78
C ALA A 95 -12.13 -5.77 -1.87
N ALA A 96 -11.87 -5.02 -0.80
CA ALA A 96 -10.96 -5.48 0.24
C ALA A 96 -11.45 -5.09 1.64
N VAL A 97 -11.08 -5.88 2.64
CA VAL A 97 -11.42 -5.65 4.06
C VAL A 97 -10.26 -6.07 4.96
N ILE A 98 -10.21 -5.52 6.18
CA ILE A 98 -9.35 -6.00 7.25
C ILE A 98 -10.20 -6.77 8.25
N LYS A 99 -9.78 -7.98 8.62
CA LYS A 99 -10.35 -8.75 9.71
C LYS A 99 -9.40 -8.69 10.91
N LEU A 100 -9.93 -8.26 12.06
CA LEU A 100 -9.18 -8.18 13.31
C LEU A 100 -10.07 -8.64 14.46
N ARG A 101 -9.67 -9.74 15.13
CA ARG A 101 -10.38 -10.27 16.32
C ARG A 101 -11.89 -10.52 16.08
N GLY A 102 -12.26 -10.99 14.88
CA GLY A 102 -13.65 -11.24 14.51
C GLY A 102 -14.42 -10.02 13.99
N GLU A 103 -13.86 -8.81 14.09
CA GLU A 103 -14.42 -7.61 13.47
C GLU A 103 -13.98 -7.49 12.01
N ILE A 104 -14.87 -6.97 11.16
CA ILE A 104 -14.57 -6.60 9.77
C ILE A 104 -14.49 -5.07 9.72
N ILE A 105 -13.34 -4.57 9.29
CA ILE A 105 -13.10 -3.15 9.04
C ILE A 105 -13.14 -2.94 7.53
N HIS A 106 -14.04 -2.07 7.08
CA HIS A 106 -14.18 -1.68 5.68
C HIS A 106 -13.32 -0.45 5.37
N PRO A 107 -12.84 -0.30 4.12
CA PRO A 107 -12.13 0.91 3.72
C PRO A 107 -13.07 2.12 3.74
N ASN A 108 -12.59 3.27 4.19
CA ASN A 108 -13.34 4.53 4.11
C ASN A 108 -13.29 5.10 2.69
N LYS A 109 -12.26 4.73 1.90
CA LYS A 109 -12.10 5.15 0.51
C LYS A 109 -11.44 4.05 -0.30
N THR A 110 -11.94 3.83 -1.51
CA THR A 110 -11.34 2.93 -2.49
C THR A 110 -11.04 3.70 -3.77
N ILE A 111 -9.85 3.52 -4.32
CA ILE A 111 -9.44 4.07 -5.62
C ILE A 111 -9.22 2.88 -6.55
N ILE A 112 -10.05 2.80 -7.59
CA ILE A 112 -9.99 1.74 -8.59
C ILE A 112 -9.15 2.20 -9.78
N ASP A 113 -8.26 1.33 -10.25
CA ASP A 113 -7.53 1.54 -11.49
C ASP A 113 -8.43 1.21 -12.69
N LYS A 114 -8.83 2.26 -13.42
CA LYS A 114 -9.75 2.19 -14.56
C LYS A 114 -9.06 1.91 -15.89
N ALA A 115 -7.73 1.82 -15.91
CA ALA A 115 -6.98 1.56 -17.12
C ALA A 115 -5.95 0.44 -16.90
N PRO A 116 -6.40 -0.82 -16.72
CA PRO A 116 -5.49 -1.94 -16.52
C PRO A 116 -4.48 -2.08 -17.66
N ALA A 117 -3.24 -2.36 -17.29
CA ALA A 117 -2.17 -2.62 -18.23
C ALA A 117 -2.16 -4.10 -18.65
N THR A 118 -1.69 -4.37 -19.86
CA THR A 118 -1.46 -5.75 -20.32
C THR A 118 -0.34 -6.41 -19.52
N THR A 119 -0.48 -7.70 -19.23
CA THR A 119 0.60 -8.51 -18.69
C THR A 119 1.54 -9.00 -19.79
N ASP A 120 2.69 -9.53 -19.39
CA ASP A 120 3.61 -10.23 -20.30
C ASP A 120 3.03 -11.53 -20.88
N PHE A 121 1.89 -12.01 -20.35
CA PHE A 121 1.22 -13.22 -20.83
C PHE A 121 0.24 -12.96 -21.97
N TRP A 122 -0.11 -11.69 -22.23
CA TRP A 122 -1.10 -11.33 -23.24
C TRP A 122 -0.76 -11.94 -24.61
N PRO A 123 -1.72 -12.54 -25.33
CA PRO A 123 -3.17 -12.56 -25.06
C PRO A 123 -3.64 -13.70 -24.16
N ASN A 124 -2.74 -14.47 -23.54
CA ASN A 124 -3.08 -15.55 -22.61
C ASN A 124 -3.42 -15.01 -21.20
N SER A 125 -4.20 -15.78 -20.45
CA SER A 125 -4.60 -15.44 -19.08
C SER A 125 -3.41 -15.57 -18.10
N PRO A 126 -3.30 -14.67 -17.08
CA PRO A 126 -4.10 -13.46 -16.91
C PRO A 126 -3.67 -12.36 -17.89
N LYS A 127 -4.62 -11.79 -18.64
CA LYS A 127 -4.31 -10.83 -19.72
C LYS A 127 -3.94 -9.43 -19.23
N TYR A 128 -4.51 -9.00 -18.12
CA TYR A 128 -4.37 -7.65 -17.58
C TYR A 128 -3.97 -7.66 -16.11
N PHE A 129 -3.33 -6.59 -15.68
CA PHE A 129 -3.13 -6.27 -14.27
C PHE A 129 -3.54 -4.83 -13.98
N ALA A 130 -3.97 -4.59 -12.75
CA ALA A 130 -4.41 -3.29 -12.25
C ALA A 130 -3.93 -3.10 -10.80
N VAL A 131 -3.89 -1.86 -10.33
CA VAL A 131 -3.52 -1.56 -8.94
C VAL A 131 -4.61 -0.75 -8.25
N ASN A 132 -5.40 -1.43 -7.41
CA ASN A 132 -6.40 -0.76 -6.58
C ASN A 132 -5.79 -0.31 -5.24
N SER A 133 -6.25 0.84 -4.73
CA SER A 133 -5.91 1.32 -3.39
C SER A 133 -7.12 1.25 -2.47
N TYR A 134 -6.94 0.66 -1.29
CA TYR A 134 -7.95 0.61 -0.23
C TYR A 134 -7.43 1.35 0.99
N ILE A 135 -8.10 2.43 1.37
CA ILE A 135 -7.70 3.33 2.47
C ILE A 135 -8.61 3.02 3.67
N PHE A 136 -8.02 2.96 4.86
CA PHE A 136 -8.70 2.67 6.11
C PHE A 136 -8.29 3.66 7.18
N ASP A 137 -9.24 4.12 7.99
CA ASP A 137 -8.99 4.99 9.15
C ASP A 137 -8.90 4.15 10.44
N CYS A 138 -7.85 3.33 10.53
CA CYS A 138 -7.66 2.41 11.66
C CYS A 138 -6.21 2.09 11.99
N TYR A 139 -5.24 2.86 11.50
CA TYR A 139 -3.81 2.54 11.63
C TYR A 139 -3.39 2.29 13.08
N ASP A 140 -3.77 3.17 14.01
CA ASP A 140 -3.40 3.03 15.42
C ASP A 140 -4.00 1.78 16.09
N ARG A 141 -5.13 1.28 15.57
CA ARG A 141 -5.76 0.03 16.06
C ARG A 141 -5.00 -1.22 15.61
N ILE A 142 -4.31 -1.16 14.47
CA ILE A 142 -3.74 -2.33 13.79
C ILE A 142 -2.21 -2.38 13.79
N ARG A 143 -1.51 -1.26 13.98
CA ARG A 143 -0.05 -1.12 13.79
C ARG A 143 0.82 -2.12 14.56
N ASP A 144 0.34 -2.59 15.71
CA ASP A 144 1.06 -3.52 16.60
C ASP A 144 0.41 -4.91 16.64
N ARG A 145 -0.22 -5.33 15.53
CA ARG A 145 -1.03 -6.55 15.44
C ARG A 145 -0.72 -7.34 14.16
N ILE A 146 -1.00 -8.64 14.22
CA ILE A 146 -1.21 -9.44 13.01
C ILE A 146 -2.65 -9.20 12.58
N ILE A 147 -2.83 -8.82 11.32
CA ILE A 147 -4.14 -8.64 10.70
C ILE A 147 -4.36 -9.66 9.60
N VAL A 148 -5.62 -9.88 9.27
CA VAL A 148 -6.01 -10.63 8.08
C VAL A 148 -6.58 -9.63 7.07
N PHE A 149 -5.82 -9.32 6.03
CA PHE A 149 -6.28 -8.50 4.91
C PHE A 149 -6.85 -9.41 3.82
N GLU A 150 -8.11 -9.22 3.44
CA GLU A 150 -8.80 -10.05 2.47
C GLU A 150 -9.14 -9.24 1.22
N VAL A 151 -8.77 -9.76 0.06
CA VAL A 151 -9.13 -9.23 -1.26
C VAL A 151 -10.20 -10.15 -1.85
N ILE A 152 -11.36 -9.58 -2.16
CA ILE A 152 -12.57 -10.30 -2.56
C ILE A 152 -12.82 -10.00 -4.04
N LYS A 153 -12.76 -11.03 -4.87
CA LYS A 153 -13.04 -10.99 -6.31
C LYS A 153 -14.26 -11.85 -6.62
N LEU A 154 -14.81 -11.70 -7.81
CA LEU A 154 -15.88 -12.60 -8.30
C LEU A 154 -15.45 -14.08 -8.32
N THR A 155 -14.17 -14.35 -8.58
CA THR A 155 -13.62 -15.71 -8.66
C THR A 155 -13.23 -16.31 -7.31
N GLY A 156 -13.30 -15.54 -6.22
CA GLY A 156 -12.96 -16.02 -4.89
C GLY A 156 -12.31 -14.98 -4.00
N ARG A 157 -11.84 -15.43 -2.84
CA ARG A 157 -11.19 -14.59 -1.83
C ARG A 157 -9.72 -14.95 -1.74
N LYS A 158 -8.87 -13.92 -1.66
CA LYS A 158 -7.45 -14.07 -1.36
C LYS A 158 -7.15 -13.44 -0.01
N THR A 159 -6.48 -14.19 0.83
CA THR A 159 -6.19 -13.80 2.22
C THR A 159 -4.70 -13.53 2.39
N TYR A 160 -4.38 -12.44 3.08
CA TYR A 160 -3.03 -12.04 3.44
C TYR A 160 -2.96 -11.89 4.96
N GLU A 161 -2.19 -12.74 5.62
CA GLU A 161 -1.89 -12.60 7.05
C GLU A 161 -0.66 -11.70 7.19
N ILE A 162 -0.89 -10.44 7.58
CA ILE A 162 0.13 -9.38 7.57
C ILE A 162 0.46 -9.03 9.01
N ASP A 163 1.73 -9.21 9.40
CA ASP A 163 2.24 -8.71 10.67
C ASP A 163 2.61 -7.22 10.54
N MET A 164 1.74 -6.35 11.05
CA MET A 164 1.91 -4.90 10.95
C MET A 164 3.15 -4.39 11.68
N ARG A 165 3.69 -5.16 12.64
CA ARG A 165 4.91 -4.81 13.38
C ARG A 165 6.16 -4.78 12.49
N ASN A 166 6.10 -5.42 11.32
CA ASN A 166 7.17 -5.40 10.32
C ASN A 166 7.17 -4.13 9.45
N TYR A 167 6.10 -3.33 9.51
CA TYR A 167 5.87 -2.16 8.65
C TYR A 167 5.87 -0.86 9.45
N LYS A 168 6.83 -0.72 10.37
CA LYS A 168 7.01 0.51 11.16
C LYS A 168 7.25 1.72 10.29
#